data_AF-A0A1T2XAB9-F1
#
_entry.id   AF-A0A1T2XAB9-F1
#
_cell.length_a   1.000
_cell.length_b   1.000
_cell.length_c   1.000
_cell.angle_alpha   90.00
_cell.angle_beta   90.00
_cell.angle_gamma   90.00
#
_symmetry.space_group_name_H-M   'P 1'
#
loop_
_entity.id
_entity.type
_entity.pdbx_description
1 polymer ?
#
loop_
_entity_poly.entity_id
_entity_poly.type
_entity_poly.pdbx_seq_one_letter_code
_entity_poly.pdbx_strand_id
1 'polypeptide(L)'
;MEPVICPWCDTEIVWDEEIGPEEECPHCNNELKGYRTLQVQIDPATDDDEELSRYEEAVERVLDEQEEVPECMYCREFMVLAGKQVTPPNAFQPNVPDTVGQPFVEAPFQVNMYVCTGCFQVAYVLSPEDRQKMIKRLSR
;
A
#
# COMPACT_ATOMS: atom_id res chain seq x y z
N MET A 1 -41.60 4.70 8.55
CA MET A 1 -40.82 5.01 7.35
C MET A 1 -39.40 4.55 7.62
N GLU A 2 -38.77 3.80 6.73
CA GLU A 2 -37.34 3.50 6.89
C GLU A 2 -36.54 4.79 6.64
N PRO A 3 -35.46 5.05 7.41
CA PRO A 3 -34.66 6.25 7.25
C PRO A 3 -33.94 6.21 5.90
N VAL A 4 -34.01 7.30 5.13
CA VAL A 4 -33.26 7.44 3.88
C VAL A 4 -31.86 7.91 4.24
N ILE A 5 -30.84 7.10 3.97
CA ILE A 5 -29.44 7.46 4.26
C ILE A 5 -28.77 7.93 2.98
N CYS A 6 -28.08 9.08 3.04
CA CYS A 6 -27.30 9.58 1.90
C CYS A 6 -26.10 8.65 1.62
N PRO A 7 -25.91 8.17 0.38
CA PRO A 7 -24.80 7.28 0.07
C PRO A 7 -23.44 7.97 -0.07
N TRP A 8 -23.40 9.30 0.00
CA TRP A 8 -22.18 10.09 -0.16
C TRP A 8 -21.59 10.55 1.17
N CYS A 9 -22.43 10.77 2.19
CA CYS A 9 -22.01 11.30 3.48
C CYS A 9 -22.56 10.52 4.68
N ASP A 10 -23.27 9.41 4.45
CA ASP A 10 -23.85 8.52 5.46
C ASP A 10 -24.76 9.22 6.49
N THR A 11 -25.25 10.41 6.14
CA THR A 11 -26.17 11.18 6.99
C THR A 11 -27.60 10.79 6.68
N GLU A 12 -28.40 10.57 7.72
CA GLU A 12 -29.84 10.36 7.60
C GLU A 12 -30.49 11.62 7.02
N ILE A 13 -31.16 11.46 5.89
CA ILE A 13 -31.88 12.52 5.22
C ILE A 13 -33.30 12.57 5.78
N VAL A 14 -33.62 13.70 6.39
CA VAL A 14 -34.98 14.03 6.82
C VAL A 14 -35.61 14.91 5.75
N TRP A 15 -36.64 14.40 5.09
CA TRP A 15 -37.37 15.12 4.04
C TRP A 15 -38.37 16.11 4.63
N ASP A 16 -38.51 17.26 3.99
CA ASP A 16 -39.58 18.20 4.28
C ASP A 16 -40.93 17.64 3.76
N GLU A 17 -41.97 17.72 4.59
CA GLU A 17 -43.30 17.18 4.29
C GLU A 17 -44.06 17.96 3.20
N GLU A 18 -43.72 19.23 2.97
CA GLU A 18 -44.35 20.11 1.97
C GLU A 18 -43.66 20.04 0.61
N ILE A 19 -42.34 19.81 0.60
CA ILE A 19 -41.51 19.82 -0.63
C ILE A 19 -41.26 18.40 -1.17
N GLY A 20 -41.17 17.39 -0.30
CA GLY A 20 -40.94 16.00 -0.69
C GLY A 20 -39.46 15.66 -0.96
N PRO A 21 -39.16 14.47 -1.51
CA PRO A 21 -37.79 14.01 -1.74
C PRO A 21 -37.13 14.78 -2.89
N GLU A 22 -35.98 15.39 -2.62
CA GLU A 22 -35.19 16.14 -3.59
C GLU A 22 -34.16 15.24 -4.32
N GLU A 23 -33.66 15.72 -5.46
CA GLU A 23 -32.69 15.02 -6.30
C GLU A 23 -31.26 15.08 -5.73
N GLU A 24 -30.99 16.03 -4.84
CA GLU A 24 -29.69 16.28 -4.22
C GLU A 24 -29.77 16.11 -2.71
N CYS A 25 -28.65 15.71 -2.10
CA CYS A 25 -28.57 15.61 -0.65
C CYS A 25 -28.47 17.02 -0.02
N PRO A 26 -29.32 17.39 0.96
CA PRO A 26 -29.27 18.71 1.60
C PRO A 26 -28.03 18.94 2.48
N HIS A 27 -27.27 17.89 2.79
CA HIS A 27 -26.07 17.98 3.64
C HIS A 27 -24.77 18.13 2.85
N CYS A 28 -24.67 17.51 1.67
CA CYS A 28 -23.44 17.47 0.88
C CYS A 28 -23.61 17.89 -0.59
N ASN A 29 -24.83 18.20 -1.02
CA ASN A 29 -25.19 18.70 -2.34
C ASN A 29 -24.76 17.78 -3.51
N ASN A 30 -24.66 16.47 -3.26
CA ASN A 30 -24.45 15.47 -4.31
C ASN A 30 -25.79 14.92 -4.80
N GLU A 31 -25.85 14.57 -6.08
CA GLU A 31 -27.01 13.93 -6.70
C GLU A 31 -27.26 12.53 -6.10
N LEU A 32 -28.46 12.31 -5.56
CA LEU A 32 -28.87 11.05 -4.95
C LEU A 32 -29.18 9.95 -5.98
N LYS A 33 -29.45 10.34 -7.23
CA LYS A 33 -29.65 9.42 -8.37
C LYS A 33 -28.38 9.19 -9.20
N GLY A 34 -27.24 9.71 -8.76
CA GLY A 34 -26.01 9.82 -9.53
C GLY A 34 -25.19 8.55 -9.74
N TYR A 35 -25.67 7.36 -9.35
CA TYR A 35 -24.96 6.11 -9.71
C TYR A 35 -25.08 5.87 -11.21
N ARG A 36 -24.14 6.41 -11.97
CA ARG A 36 -23.96 6.06 -13.37
C ARG A 36 -23.36 4.65 -13.40
N THR A 37 -24.20 3.65 -13.55
CA THR A 37 -23.74 2.28 -13.79
C THR A 37 -22.94 2.26 -15.09
N LEU A 38 -21.62 2.13 -14.98
CA LEU A 38 -20.76 1.90 -16.13
C LEU A 38 -20.90 0.45 -16.56
N GLN A 39 -21.50 0.22 -17.72
CA GLN A 39 -21.45 -1.07 -18.38
C GLN A 39 -20.12 -1.17 -19.12
N VAL A 40 -19.10 -1.69 -18.44
CA VAL A 40 -17.80 -1.96 -19.06
C VAL A 40 -17.95 -3.22 -19.92
N GLN A 41 -17.82 -3.08 -21.23
CA GLN A 41 -17.66 -4.22 -22.13
C GLN A 41 -16.21 -4.68 -22.01
N ILE A 42 -16.00 -5.84 -21.39
CA ILE A 42 -14.68 -6.48 -21.32
C ILE A 42 -14.54 -7.27 -22.63
N ASP A 43 -13.69 -6.80 -23.54
CA ASP A 43 -13.35 -7.53 -24.76
C ASP A 43 -12.65 -8.86 -24.37
N PRO A 44 -12.95 -9.97 -25.06
CA PRO A 44 -12.34 -11.25 -24.76
C PRO A 44 -10.87 -11.27 -25.15
N ALA A 45 -10.01 -11.45 -24.15
CA ALA A 45 -8.59 -11.81 -24.15
C ALA A 45 -7.76 -11.41 -25.38
N THR A 46 -6.96 -10.36 -25.20
CA THR A 46 -5.90 -9.94 -26.12
C THR A 46 -4.59 -10.68 -25.81
N ASP A 47 -3.57 -10.59 -26.68
CA ASP A 47 -2.23 -11.16 -26.38
C ASP A 47 -1.65 -10.60 -25.05
N ASP A 48 -2.09 -9.40 -24.64
CA ASP A 48 -1.74 -8.76 -23.37
C ASP A 48 -2.25 -9.57 -22.15
N ASP A 49 -3.36 -10.30 -22.27
CA ASP A 49 -3.94 -11.11 -21.19
C ASP A 49 -3.07 -12.34 -20.89
N GLU A 50 -2.45 -12.94 -21.91
CA GLU A 50 -1.57 -14.10 -21.73
C GLU A 50 -0.23 -13.69 -21.11
N GLU A 51 0.31 -12.53 -21.48
CA GLU A 51 1.51 -11.97 -20.85
C GLU A 51 1.26 -11.61 -19.38
N LEU A 52 0.13 -10.96 -19.09
CA LEU A 52 -0.25 -10.60 -17.73
C LEU A 52 -0.44 -11.84 -16.85
N SER A 53 -1.12 -12.87 -17.36
CA SER A 53 -1.27 -14.14 -16.64
C SER A 53 0.08 -14.80 -16.31
N ARG A 54 1.00 -14.87 -17.28
CA ARG A 54 2.36 -15.38 -17.04
C ARG A 54 3.13 -14.55 -16.02
N TYR A 55 2.93 -13.22 -16.03
CA TYR A 55 3.53 -12.32 -15.05
C TYR A 55 3.01 -12.61 -13.65
N GLU A 56 1.70 -12.68 -13.47
CA GLU A 56 1.05 -12.99 -12.18
C GLU A 56 1.51 -14.34 -11.61
N GLU A 57 1.51 -15.40 -12.44
CA GLU A 57 2.01 -16.72 -12.04
C GLU A 57 3.50 -16.68 -11.62
N ALA A 58 4.32 -15.90 -12.32
CA ALA A 58 5.73 -15.77 -11.97
C ALA A 58 5.92 -15.04 -10.64
N VAL A 59 5.12 -14.00 -10.39
CA VAL A 59 5.11 -13.26 -9.13
C VAL A 59 4.71 -14.18 -7.98
N GLU A 60 3.64 -14.97 -8.13
CA GLU A 60 3.18 -15.92 -7.10
C GLU A 60 4.28 -16.93 -6.73
N ARG A 61 4.94 -17.54 -7.73
CA ARG A 61 6.04 -18.48 -7.48
C ARG A 61 7.20 -17.85 -6.70
N VAL A 62 7.54 -16.59 -7.02
CA VAL A 62 8.62 -15.88 -6.30
C VAL A 62 8.20 -15.57 -4.86
N LEU A 63 6.94 -15.19 -4.64
CA LEU A 63 6.42 -14.90 -3.30
C LEU A 63 6.38 -16.16 -2.43
N ASP A 64 6.02 -17.32 -2.99
CA ASP A 64 5.97 -18.60 -2.27
C ASP A 64 7.35 -19.08 -1.77
N GLU A 65 8.41 -18.79 -2.53
CA GLU A 65 9.79 -19.18 -2.17
C GLU A 65 10.45 -18.20 -1.18
N GLN A 66 9.90 -16.99 -1.05
CA GLN A 66 10.49 -15.90 -0.30
C GLN A 66 10.22 -16.01 1.21
N GLU A 67 11.26 -15.81 2.02
CA GLU A 67 11.16 -15.89 3.49
C GLU A 67 10.33 -14.74 4.10
N GLU A 68 10.52 -13.50 3.62
CA GLU A 68 9.81 -12.32 4.11
C GLU A 68 9.05 -11.65 2.97
N VAL A 69 7.72 -11.61 3.05
CA VAL A 69 6.80 -10.99 2.09
C VAL A 69 6.16 -9.73 2.68
N PRO A 70 6.80 -8.55 2.54
CA PRO A 70 6.22 -7.30 3.04
C PRO A 70 5.10 -6.79 2.12
N GLU A 71 4.15 -6.06 2.70
CA GLU A 71 3.12 -5.33 1.96
C GLU A 71 3.62 -3.95 1.53
N CYS A 72 3.22 -3.53 0.33
CA CYS A 72 3.49 -2.19 -0.18
C CYS A 72 2.61 -1.16 0.53
N MET A 73 3.19 -0.13 1.14
CA MET A 73 2.41 0.92 1.81
C MET A 73 1.52 1.76 0.88
N TYR A 74 1.73 1.71 -0.43
CA TYR A 74 0.99 2.52 -1.40
C TYR A 74 -0.27 1.80 -1.94
N CYS A 75 -0.17 0.52 -2.26
CA CYS A 75 -1.29 -0.26 -2.81
C CYS A 75 -1.67 -1.50 -1.99
N ARG A 76 -0.91 -1.82 -0.94
CA ARG A 76 -1.07 -3.01 -0.07
C ARG A 76 -0.88 -4.36 -0.74
N GLU A 77 -0.31 -4.37 -1.94
CA GLU A 77 0.13 -5.61 -2.60
C GLU A 77 1.44 -6.13 -2.00
N PHE A 78 1.63 -7.45 -2.05
CA PHE A 78 2.89 -8.06 -1.61
C PHE A 78 4.06 -7.68 -2.53
N MET A 79 5.25 -7.56 -1.95
CA MET A 79 6.46 -7.15 -2.67
C MET A 79 7.44 -8.32 -2.84
N VAL A 80 8.10 -8.35 -3.99
CA VAL A 80 9.12 -9.36 -4.33
C VAL A 80 10.53 -8.85 -4.02
N LEU A 81 11.38 -9.70 -3.44
CA LEU A 81 12.77 -9.42 -3.15
C LEU A 81 13.54 -9.37 -4.47
N ALA A 82 13.91 -8.17 -4.89
CA ALA A 82 14.67 -7.94 -6.11
C ALA A 82 16.19 -8.05 -5.89
N GLY A 83 16.67 -7.89 -4.65
CA GLY A 83 18.09 -8.05 -4.36
C GLY A 83 18.51 -7.65 -2.96
N LYS A 84 19.82 -7.72 -2.70
CA LYS A 84 20.45 -7.34 -1.44
C LYS A 84 21.55 -6.33 -1.72
N GLN A 85 21.57 -5.22 -0.99
CA GLN A 85 22.56 -4.16 -1.13
C GLN A 85 23.34 -3.99 0.17
N VAL A 86 24.66 -4.13 0.09
CA VAL A 86 25.57 -3.92 1.21
C VAL A 86 26.08 -2.49 1.18
N THR A 87 25.94 -1.79 2.30
CA THR A 87 26.56 -0.48 2.50
C THR A 87 27.93 -0.68 3.15
N PRO A 88 29.04 -0.36 2.46
CA PRO A 88 30.38 -0.60 3.01
C PRO A 88 30.74 0.41 4.10
N PRO A 89 31.81 0.14 4.89
CA PRO A 89 32.31 1.10 5.86
C PRO A 89 32.57 2.47 5.23
N ASN A 90 32.29 3.54 5.98
CA ASN A 90 32.45 4.94 5.55
C ASN A 90 31.57 5.41 4.37
N ALA A 91 30.67 4.58 3.85
CA ALA A 91 29.71 4.97 2.80
C ALA A 91 28.34 5.43 3.35
N PHE A 92 28.20 5.49 4.67
CA PHE A 92 27.00 5.93 5.36
C PHE A 92 27.38 6.87 6.48
N GLN A 93 26.70 8.00 6.57
CA GLN A 93 26.80 8.90 7.71
C GLN A 93 25.66 8.59 8.68
N PRO A 94 25.95 7.95 9.82
CA PRO A 94 24.91 7.62 10.79
C PRO A 94 24.39 8.89 11.49
N ASN A 95 23.08 8.88 11.78
CA ASN A 95 22.48 9.86 12.67
C ASN A 95 22.67 9.45 14.14
N VAL A 96 22.89 10.44 15.01
CA VAL A 96 23.01 10.26 16.46
C VAL A 96 21.91 11.07 17.15
N PRO A 97 20.77 10.47 17.50
CA PRO A 97 19.72 11.15 18.23
C PRO A 97 20.15 11.45 19.67
N ASP A 98 19.83 12.64 20.18
CA ASP A 98 20.15 13.05 21.56
C ASP A 98 19.55 12.11 22.62
N THR A 99 18.38 11.54 22.35
CA THR A 99 17.69 10.62 23.27
C THR A 99 18.42 9.30 23.47
N VAL A 100 19.20 8.87 22.48
CA VAL A 100 19.92 7.58 22.48
C VAL A 100 21.42 7.79 22.70
N GLY A 101 21.96 8.93 22.29
CA GLY A 101 23.38 9.29 22.47
C GLY A 101 24.38 8.48 21.63
N GLN A 102 23.89 7.58 20.76
CA GLN A 102 24.70 6.74 19.87
C GLN A 102 23.97 6.44 18.57
N PRO A 103 24.69 6.13 17.47
CA PRO A 103 24.09 5.58 16.26
C PRO A 103 23.35 4.27 16.53
N PHE A 104 22.15 4.13 15.98
CA PHE A 104 21.41 2.86 16.03
C PHE A 104 21.53 2.04 14.73
N VAL A 105 22.05 2.63 13.64
CA VAL A 105 22.49 1.93 12.43
C VAL A 105 23.89 2.43 12.08
N GLU A 106 24.83 1.53 11.82
CA GLU A 106 26.20 1.86 11.40
C GLU A 106 26.62 0.94 10.25
N ALA A 107 27.42 1.47 9.33
CA ALA A 107 28.06 0.65 8.31
C ALA A 107 29.18 -0.22 8.92
N PRO A 108 29.39 -1.45 8.42
CA PRO A 108 28.65 -2.06 7.32
C PRO A 108 27.31 -2.65 7.75
N PHE A 109 26.29 -2.46 6.92
CA PHE A 109 24.96 -3.09 7.04
C PHE A 109 24.45 -3.48 5.65
N GLN A 110 23.48 -4.38 5.61
CA GLN A 110 22.79 -4.81 4.41
C GLN A 110 21.32 -4.42 4.47
N VAL A 111 20.79 -3.99 3.33
CA VAL A 111 19.35 -3.86 3.09
C VAL A 111 18.90 -4.86 2.02
N ASN A 112 17.72 -5.41 2.21
CA ASN A 112 16.98 -6.15 1.21
C ASN A 112 16.14 -5.15 0.41
N MET A 113 16.23 -5.19 -0.92
CA MET A 113 15.48 -4.34 -1.85
C MET A 113 14.27 -5.11 -2.36
N TYR A 114 13.08 -4.61 -2.08
CA TYR A 114 11.81 -5.18 -2.52
C TYR A 114 11.16 -4.27 -3.57
N VAL A 115 10.50 -4.87 -4.55
CA VAL A 115 9.74 -4.17 -5.59
C VAL A 115 8.29 -4.63 -5.53
N CYS A 116 7.35 -3.69 -5.52
CA CYS A 116 5.93 -3.99 -5.62
C CYS A 116 5.58 -4.31 -7.08
N THR A 117 4.91 -5.43 -7.31
CA THR A 117 4.53 -5.89 -8.65
C THR A 117 3.26 -5.22 -9.18
N GLY A 118 2.43 -4.66 -8.30
CA GLY A 118 1.23 -3.91 -8.70
C GLY A 118 1.49 -2.44 -9.04
N CYS A 119 2.36 -1.75 -8.28
CA CYS A 119 2.59 -0.30 -8.46
C CYS A 119 4.06 0.11 -8.65
N PHE A 120 4.99 -0.85 -8.73
CA PHE A 120 6.42 -0.66 -9.01
C PHE A 120 7.18 0.22 -8.01
N GLN A 121 6.61 0.45 -6.83
CA GLN A 121 7.30 1.11 -5.73
C GLN A 121 8.38 0.22 -5.14
N VAL A 122 9.50 0.84 -4.74
CA VAL A 122 10.66 0.15 -4.18
C VAL A 122 10.74 0.42 -2.68
N ALA A 123 11.03 -0.62 -1.91
CA ALA A 123 11.30 -0.52 -0.48
C ALA A 123 12.66 -1.12 -0.14
N TYR A 124 13.41 -0.43 0.73
CA TYR A 124 14.65 -0.94 1.30
C TYR A 124 14.41 -1.28 2.77
N VAL A 125 14.59 -2.55 3.13
CA VAL A 125 14.38 -3.06 4.48
C VAL A 125 15.70 -3.56 5.03
N LEU A 126 16.07 -3.20 6.27
CA LEU A 126 17.28 -3.75 6.91
C LEU A 126 17.24 -5.29 6.94
N SER A 127 18.39 -5.92 6.73
CA SER A 127 18.53 -7.37 6.87
C SER A 127 18.08 -7.85 8.26
N PRO A 128 17.65 -9.12 8.42
CA PRO A 128 17.33 -9.69 9.73
C PRO A 128 18.45 -9.47 10.76
N GLU A 129 19.71 -9.67 10.36
CA GLU A 129 20.87 -9.52 11.21
C GLU A 129 21.09 -8.06 11.65
N ASP A 130 20.95 -7.11 10.72
CA ASP A 130 21.15 -5.70 11.02
C ASP A 130 19.97 -5.08 11.77
N ARG A 131 18.74 -5.58 11.59
CA ARG A 131 17.59 -5.26 12.46
C ARG A 131 17.88 -5.63 13.91
N GLN A 132 18.42 -6.82 14.16
CA GLN A 132 18.79 -7.26 15.51
C GLN A 132 19.88 -6.37 16.13
N LYS A 133 20.87 -5.93 15.35
CA LYS A 133 21.88 -4.96 15.81
C LYS A 133 21.26 -3.63 16.20
N MET A 134 20.34 -3.12 15.37
CA MET A 134 19.62 -1.87 15.64
C MET A 134 18.79 -1.96 16.92
N ILE A 135 18.00 -3.02 17.09
CA ILE A 135 17.18 -3.25 18.30
C ILE A 135 18.07 -3.22 19.55
N LYS A 136 19.19 -3.95 19.55
CA LYS A 136 20.13 -4.00 20.69
C LYS A 136 20.74 -2.64 21.04
N ARG A 137 20.89 -1.74 20.07
CA ARG A 137 21.44 -0.39 20.29
C ARG A 137 20.39 0.57 20.84
N LEU A 138 19.13 0.40 20.45
CA LEU A 138 18.01 1.19 20.95
C LEU A 138 17.50 0.71 22.32
N SER A 139 17.72 -0.55 22.67
CA SER A 139 17.27 -1.14 23.94
C SER A 139 18.27 -0.96 25.10
N ARG A 140 19.25 -0.07 24.98
CA ARG A 140 20.29 0.17 25.99
C ARG A 140 20.01 1.42 26.79
#